data_AF-A0A366GX80-F1
#
_entry.id   AF-A0A366GX80-F1
#
_cell.length_a   1.000
_cell.length_b   1.000
_cell.length_c   1.000
_cell.angle_alpha   90.00
_cell.angle_beta   90.00
_cell.angle_gamma   90.00
#
_symmetry.space_group_name_H-M   'P 1'
#
loop_
_entity.id
_entity.type
_entity.pdbx_description
1 polymer ?
#
loop_
_entity_poly.entity_id
_entity_poly.type
_entity_poly.pdbx_seq_one_letter_code
_entity_poly.pdbx_strand_id
1 'polypeptide(L)'
;MKGIPFVSRSFSKKYSGNIILTADIQSKLRYQHSVHSQDVVTCMDDNCKVVVKNTHKKYTSLKYPDSKVYDIFGEVNGKVLFIVGRMFNDGNIYIITARWAEGNESAFYYRNSEVMCIEKE
;
A
#
# COMPACT_ATOMS: atom_id res chain seq x y z
N MET A 1 4.36 -0.54 -21.14
CA MET A 1 3.47 -0.10 -20.05
C MET A 1 2.08 -0.66 -20.32
N LYS A 2 1.63 -1.63 -19.53
CA LYS A 2 0.28 -2.23 -19.63
C LYS A 2 -0.56 -1.69 -18.47
N GLY A 3 -1.78 -1.25 -18.83
CA GLY A 3 -2.80 -0.53 -18.06
C GLY A 3 -2.64 -0.45 -16.55
N ILE A 4 -2.75 0.77 -16.02
CA ILE A 4 -2.89 1.05 -14.59
C ILE A 4 -4.39 0.97 -14.28
N PRO A 5 -4.93 -0.13 -13.74
CA PRO A 5 -6.21 -0.04 -13.05
C PRO A 5 -5.92 0.70 -11.75
N PHE A 6 -6.45 1.91 -11.65
CA PHE A 6 -6.59 2.63 -10.40
C PHE A 6 -7.61 1.86 -9.55
N VAL A 7 -7.18 1.21 -8.47
CA VAL A 7 -8.01 0.19 -7.78
C VAL A 7 -8.71 0.76 -6.54
N SER A 8 -8.73 2.08 -6.39
CA SER A 8 -9.38 2.81 -5.27
C SER A 8 -10.72 2.16 -4.87
N ARG A 9 -11.66 2.02 -5.80
CA ARG A 9 -13.01 1.55 -5.44
C ARG A 9 -13.08 0.09 -5.00
N SER A 10 -12.38 -0.84 -5.66
CA SER A 10 -12.48 -2.27 -5.27
C SER A 10 -11.59 -2.63 -4.08
N PHE A 11 -10.49 -1.88 -3.89
CA PHE A 11 -9.70 -1.97 -2.67
C PHE A 11 -10.50 -1.43 -1.49
N SER A 12 -10.99 -0.19 -1.56
CA SER A 12 -11.71 0.47 -0.47
C SER A 12 -13.01 -0.24 -0.09
N LYS A 13 -13.72 -0.88 -1.04
CA LYS A 13 -14.90 -1.71 -0.73
C LYS A 13 -14.58 -2.96 0.08
N LYS A 14 -13.37 -3.50 -0.03
CA LYS A 14 -12.98 -4.75 0.60
C LYS A 14 -12.13 -4.53 1.84
N TYR A 15 -11.31 -3.48 1.87
CA TYR A 15 -10.42 -3.20 2.98
C TYR A 15 -11.22 -2.90 4.25
N SER A 16 -10.98 -3.69 5.29
CA SER A 16 -11.70 -3.60 6.57
C SER A 16 -11.15 -2.54 7.53
N GLY A 17 -10.04 -1.88 7.18
CA GLY A 17 -9.29 -1.01 8.09
C GLY A 17 -8.26 -1.74 8.95
N ASN A 18 -8.24 -3.08 8.93
CA ASN A 18 -7.35 -3.86 9.79
C ASN A 18 -6.02 -4.22 9.09
N ILE A 19 -4.92 -3.89 9.76
CA ILE A 19 -3.55 -4.08 9.28
C ILE A 19 -2.87 -5.17 10.12
N ILE A 20 -2.38 -6.20 9.46
CA ILE A 20 -1.58 -7.26 10.08
C ILE A 20 -0.10 -6.94 9.84
N LEU A 21 0.58 -6.56 10.91
CA LEU A 21 1.99 -6.18 10.89
C LEU A 21 2.76 -6.96 11.97
N THR A 22 3.40 -8.06 11.58
CA THR A 22 4.10 -8.97 12.51
C THR A 22 5.40 -8.35 13.05
N ALA A 23 5.86 -8.81 14.22
CA ALA A 23 7.08 -8.32 14.86
C ALA A 23 8.33 -8.42 13.96
N ASP A 24 8.44 -9.50 13.17
CA ASP A 24 9.53 -9.68 12.20
C ASP A 24 9.51 -8.63 11.10
N ILE A 25 8.31 -8.31 10.58
CA ILE A 25 8.16 -7.27 9.58
C ILE A 25 8.46 -5.91 10.19
N GLN A 26 7.90 -5.58 11.36
CA GLN A 26 8.20 -4.32 12.06
C GLN A 26 9.70 -4.12 12.26
N SER A 27 10.41 -5.16 12.67
CA SER A 27 11.86 -5.13 12.83
C SER A 27 12.56 -4.84 11.49
N LYS A 28 12.20 -5.54 10.41
CA LYS A 28 12.77 -5.31 9.08
C LYS A 28 12.53 -3.89 8.58
N LEU A 29 11.30 -3.37 8.72
CA LEU A 29 10.96 -2.00 8.32
C LEU A 29 11.84 -0.97 9.03
N ARG A 30 12.00 -1.13 10.36
CA ARG A 30 12.80 -0.22 11.16
C ARG A 30 14.28 -0.28 10.79
N TYR A 31 14.85 -1.49 10.70
CA TYR A 31 16.30 -1.65 10.53
C TYR A 31 16.77 -1.48 9.09
N GLN A 32 15.97 -1.86 8.09
CA GLN A 32 16.39 -1.81 6.68
C GLN A 32 15.92 -0.57 5.95
N HIS A 33 14.80 0.04 6.39
CA HIS A 33 14.13 1.08 5.63
C HIS A 33 13.85 2.34 6.44
N SER A 34 14.19 2.36 7.73
CA SER A 34 13.88 3.47 8.65
C SER A 34 12.40 3.88 8.58
N VAL A 35 11.51 2.88 8.50
CA VAL A 35 10.06 3.03 8.51
C VAL A 35 9.52 2.50 9.83
N HIS A 36 8.72 3.31 10.53
CA HIS A 36 8.04 2.91 11.75
C HIS A 36 6.66 2.31 11.44
N SER A 37 6.19 1.44 12.33
CA SER A 37 4.84 0.87 12.26
C SER A 37 3.76 1.95 12.22
N GLN A 38 3.98 3.06 12.93
CA GLN A 38 3.06 4.20 12.91
C GLN A 38 2.99 4.88 11.53
N ASP A 39 4.08 4.95 10.77
CA ASP A 39 4.07 5.52 9.42
C ASP A 39 3.17 4.70 8.50
N VAL A 40 3.23 3.37 8.64
CA VAL A 40 2.37 2.44 7.88
C VAL A 40 0.90 2.63 8.25
N VAL A 41 0.57 2.76 9.53
CA VAL A 41 -0.80 3.00 10.00
C VAL A 41 -1.32 4.33 9.44
N THR A 42 -0.57 5.42 9.63
CA THR A 42 -0.94 6.75 9.14
C THR A 42 -1.15 6.75 7.62
N CYS A 43 -0.25 6.11 6.86
CA CYS A 43 -0.40 5.99 5.41
C CYS A 43 -1.65 5.22 5.00
N MET A 44 -2.05 4.20 5.76
CA MET A 44 -3.21 3.36 5.45
C MET A 44 -4.53 4.03 5.85
N ASP A 45 -4.50 4.96 6.81
CA ASP A 45 -5.63 5.80 7.20
C ASP A 45 -5.85 6.98 6.24
N ASP A 46 -4.83 7.34 5.45
CA ASP A 46 -4.94 8.37 4.42
C ASP A 46 -5.99 7.99 3.36
N ASN A 47 -6.94 8.90 3.14
CA ASN A 47 -7.99 8.76 2.16
C ASN A 47 -7.52 9.00 0.72
N CYS A 48 -6.40 9.71 0.53
CA CYS A 48 -5.84 10.04 -0.77
C CYS A 48 -4.73 9.08 -1.22
N LYS A 49 -4.51 7.97 -0.49
CA LYS A 49 -3.53 6.95 -0.87
C LYS A 49 -3.83 6.37 -2.26
N VAL A 50 -2.80 6.26 -3.09
CA VAL A 50 -2.88 5.67 -4.42
C VAL A 50 -2.67 4.16 -4.32
N VAL A 51 -3.63 3.37 -4.82
CA VAL A 51 -3.59 1.91 -4.74
C VAL A 51 -3.58 1.29 -6.12
N VAL A 52 -2.55 0.49 -6.39
CA VAL A 52 -2.38 -0.26 -7.62
C VAL A 52 -2.41 -1.75 -7.29
N LYS A 53 -3.29 -2.50 -7.95
CA LYS A 53 -3.27 -3.96 -7.83
C LYS A 53 -2.03 -4.47 -8.54
N ASN A 54 -1.07 -4.97 -7.78
CA ASN A 54 0.17 -5.46 -8.33
C ASN A 54 0.12 -6.98 -8.54
N THR A 55 0.49 -7.43 -9.74
CA THR A 55 0.71 -8.83 -10.06
C THR A 55 2.19 -9.20 -9.90
N HIS A 56 2.87 -8.66 -8.87
CA HIS A 56 4.27 -8.98 -8.57
C HIS A 56 4.41 -10.50 -8.42
N LYS A 57 4.92 -11.16 -9.47
CA LYS A 57 5.06 -12.62 -9.48
C LYS A 57 5.90 -13.12 -8.29
N LYS A 58 6.88 -12.32 -7.85
CA LYS A 58 7.72 -12.60 -6.68
C LYS A 58 6.94 -12.70 -5.37
N TYR A 59 5.77 -12.09 -5.29
CA TYR A 59 4.89 -12.14 -4.12
C TYR A 59 3.64 -12.96 -4.38
N THR A 60 3.55 -13.69 -5.50
CA THR A 60 2.48 -14.67 -5.69
C THR A 60 2.85 -15.92 -4.89
N SER A 61 2.04 -16.28 -3.89
CA SER A 61 2.25 -17.47 -3.08
C SER A 61 1.11 -18.46 -3.34
N LEU A 62 1.43 -19.69 -3.72
CA LEU A 62 0.46 -20.78 -3.86
C LEU A 62 -0.24 -21.11 -2.53
N LYS A 63 0.34 -20.71 -1.38
CA LYS A 63 -0.23 -20.88 -0.05
C LYS A 63 -1.45 -19.99 0.21
N TYR A 64 -1.61 -18.89 -0.54
CA TYR A 64 -2.70 -17.93 -0.36
C TYR A 64 -3.36 -17.58 -1.70
N PRO A 65 -4.01 -18.56 -2.38
CA PRO A 65 -4.49 -18.41 -3.76
C PRO A 65 -5.55 -17.33 -3.92
N ASP A 66 -6.37 -17.08 -2.89
CA ASP A 66 -7.46 -16.09 -2.96
C ASP A 66 -7.06 -14.68 -2.51
N SER A 67 -5.79 -14.47 -2.18
CA SER A 67 -5.29 -13.17 -1.75
C SER A 67 -4.79 -12.35 -2.93
N LYS A 68 -4.86 -11.02 -2.81
CA LYS A 68 -4.37 -10.08 -3.82
C LYS A 68 -3.28 -9.21 -3.23
N VAL A 69 -2.19 -9.01 -3.97
CA VAL A 69 -1.11 -8.10 -3.58
C VAL A 69 -1.36 -6.72 -4.19
N TYR A 70 -1.11 -5.70 -3.40
CA TYR A 70 -1.28 -4.30 -3.77
C TYR A 70 -0.01 -3.53 -3.46
N ASP A 71 0.27 -2.61 -4.36
CA ASP A 71 1.23 -1.54 -4.18
C ASP A 71 0.43 -0.30 -3.76
N ILE A 72 0.74 0.22 -2.58
CA ILE A 72 0.02 1.31 -1.94
C ILE A 72 1.02 2.44 -1.73
N PHE A 73 0.65 3.63 -2.16
CA PHE A 73 1.44 4.85 -1.98
C PHE A 73 0.61 5.84 -1.18
N GLY A 74 1.17 6.42 -0.13
CA GLY A 74 0.51 7.47 0.64
C GLY A 74 1.54 8.42 1.25
N GLU A 75 1.10 9.61 1.61
CA GLU A 75 1.98 10.63 2.17
C GLU A 75 1.93 10.62 3.69
N VAL A 76 3.11 10.64 4.30
CA VAL A 76 3.30 10.73 5.75
C VAL A 76 4.37 11.77 6.00
N ASN A 77 4.03 12.85 6.72
CA ASN A 77 4.96 13.92 7.09
C ASN A 77 5.74 14.52 5.89
N GLY A 78 5.07 14.75 4.76
CA GLY A 78 5.70 15.32 3.55
C GLY A 78 6.55 14.35 2.74
N LYS A 79 6.54 13.05 3.09
CA LYS A 79 7.26 12.00 2.38
C LYS A 79 6.30 10.91 1.91
N VAL A 80 6.54 10.39 0.71
CA VAL A 80 5.73 9.32 0.15
C VAL A 80 6.25 7.98 0.67
N LEU A 81 5.35 7.21 1.27
CA LEU A 81 5.60 5.84 1.69
C LEU A 81 5.08 4.88 0.61
N PHE A 82 5.92 3.93 0.21
CA PHE A 82 5.56 2.81 -0.64
C PHE A 82 5.37 1.56 0.21
N ILE A 83 4.19 0.96 0.18
CA ILE A 83 3.80 -0.23 0.92
C ILE A 83 3.43 -1.34 -0.06
N VAL A 84 3.95 -2.54 0.18
CA VAL A 84 3.47 -3.77 -0.47
C VAL A 84 2.65 -4.54 0.55
N GLY A 85 1.35 -4.68 0.27
CA GLY A 85 0.41 -5.36 1.15
C GLY A 85 -0.33 -6.50 0.44
N ARG A 86 -0.63 -7.58 1.16
CA ARG A 86 -1.51 -8.67 0.70
C ARG A 86 -2.86 -8.55 1.39
N MET A 87 -3.91 -8.27 0.63
CA MET A 87 -5.28 -8.26 1.14
C MET A 87 -5.90 -9.65 0.99
N PHE A 88 -6.47 -10.16 2.08
CA PHE A 88 -7.21 -11.41 2.14
C PHE A 88 -8.69 -11.22 1.81
N ASN A 89 -9.46 -12.31 1.87
CA ASN A 89 -10.88 -12.28 1.53
C ASN A 89 -11.77 -11.58 2.55
N ASP A 90 -11.35 -11.60 3.81
CA ASP A 90 -11.97 -10.91 4.94
C ASP A 90 -11.68 -9.39 4.98
N GLY A 91 -10.89 -8.88 4.03
CA GLY A 91 -10.53 -7.46 3.97
C GLY A 91 -9.32 -7.05 4.80
N ASN A 92 -8.76 -7.97 5.59
CA ASN A 92 -7.54 -7.72 6.34
C ASN A 92 -6.35 -7.62 5.38
N ILE A 93 -5.41 -6.72 5.68
CA ILE A 93 -4.19 -6.56 4.88
C ILE A 93 -2.95 -6.94 5.68
N TYR A 94 -2.18 -7.90 5.17
CA TYR A 94 -0.87 -8.24 5.71
C TYR A 94 0.23 -7.46 5.00
N ILE A 95 1.03 -6.73 5.78
CA ILE A 95 2.13 -5.92 5.23
C ILE A 95 3.33 -6.83 4.94
N ILE A 96 3.76 -6.84 3.68
CA ILE A 96 4.93 -7.60 3.23
C ILE A 96 6.19 -6.76 3.40
N THR A 97 6.15 -5.50 2.98
CA THR A 97 7.25 -4.54 3.16
C THR A 97 6.73 -3.10 3.00
N ALA A 98 7.49 -2.14 3.50
CA ALA A 98 7.28 -0.72 3.31
C ALA A 98 8.64 -0.01 3.28
N ARG A 99 8.75 1.04 2.46
CA ARG A 99 9.92 1.91 2.41
C ARG A 99 9.52 3.29 1.90
N TRP A 100 10.37 4.28 2.14
CA TRP A 100 10.21 5.58 1.50
C TRP A 100 10.32 5.41 -0.03
N ALA A 101 9.38 6.01 -0.75
CA ALA A 101 9.34 5.99 -2.20
C ALA A 101 10.42 6.91 -2.77
N GLU A 102 11.02 6.52 -3.89
CA GLU A 102 12.14 7.26 -4.48
C GLU A 102 11.87 7.60 -5.96
N GLY A 103 12.34 8.77 -6.38
CA GLY A 103 12.34 9.22 -7.78
C GLY A 103 10.97 9.08 -8.47
N ASN A 104 10.85 8.12 -9.38
CA ASN A 104 9.65 7.91 -10.19
C ASN A 104 8.44 7.46 -9.36
N GLU A 105 8.64 6.85 -8.20
CA GLU A 105 7.55 6.37 -7.35
C GLU A 105 6.85 7.52 -6.62
N SER A 106 7.62 8.45 -6.05
CA SER A 106 7.06 9.67 -5.46
C SER A 106 6.41 10.55 -6.52
N ALA A 107 7.03 10.68 -7.70
CA ALA A 107 6.43 11.40 -8.82
C ALA A 107 5.12 10.76 -9.32
N PHE A 108 5.06 9.42 -9.31
CA PHE A 108 3.84 8.69 -9.62
C PHE A 108 2.74 8.98 -8.59
N TYR A 109 3.05 8.94 -7.29
CA TYR A 109 2.08 9.28 -6.24
C TYR A 109 1.49 10.68 -6.46
N TYR A 110 2.33 11.73 -6.52
CA TYR A 110 1.85 13.11 -6.61
C TYR A 110 1.01 13.37 -7.87
N ARG A 111 1.35 12.75 -9.00
CA ARG A 111 0.55 12.86 -10.23
C ARG A 111 -0.85 12.27 -10.09
N ASN A 112 -1.01 11.22 -9.28
CA ASN A 112 -2.26 10.46 -9.20
C ASN A 112 -3.07 10.78 -7.93
N SER A 113 -2.46 11.34 -6.88
CA SER A 113 -3.14 11.69 -5.63
C SER A 113 -4.11 12.86 -5.82
N GLU A 114 -3.81 13.81 -6.73
CA GLU A 114 -4.71 14.91 -7.07
C GLU A 114 -6.08 14.40 -7.56
N VAL A 115 -6.09 13.33 -8.36
CA VAL A 115 -7.33 12.71 -8.85
C VAL A 115 -8.11 12.01 -7.73
N MET A 116 -7.41 11.46 -6.73
CA MET A 116 -8.03 10.78 -5.59
C MET A 116 -8.72 11.74 -4.63
N CYS A 117 -8.13 12.92 -4.39
CA CYS A 117 -8.68 13.86 -3.41
C CYS A 117 -9.89 14.65 -3.96
N ILE A 118 -10.09 14.71 -5.29
CA ILE A 118 -11.21 15.42 -5.93
C ILE A 118 -12.53 14.64 -5.85
N GLU A 119 -12.54 13.30 -5.76
CA GLU A 119 -13.77 12.48 -5.70
C GLU A 119 -14.55 12.61 -4.35
N LYS A 120 -14.31 13.64 -3.53
CA LYS A 120 -14.94 13.84 -2.21
C LYS A 120 -15.74 15.14 -2.04
N GLU A 121 -15.92 15.93 -3.09
CA GLU A 121 -16.95 16.99 -3.14
C GLU A 121 -18.25 16.46 -3.75
#